data_AF-A0A5B0WVY7-F1
#
_entry.id   AF-A0A5B0WVY7-F1
#
_cell.length_a   1.000
_cell.length_b   1.000
_cell.length_c   1.000
_cell.angle_alpha   90.00
_cell.angle_beta   90.00
_cell.angle_gamma   90.00
#
_symmetry.space_group_name_H-M   'P 1'
#
loop_
_entity.id
_entity.type
_entity.pdbx_description
1 polymer ?
#
loop_
_entity_poly.entity_id
_entity_poly.type
_entity_poly.pdbx_seq_one_letter_code
_entity_poly.pdbx_strand_id
1 'polypeptide(L)' 'MLKALRLFGILFSAATIILAILFFRGQDQVIMSWTMMGMCGALIFNGGASYFKTKDKMAALSSIVGMVLLIFSFTKFPF' A
#
# COMPACT_ATOMS: atom_id res chain seq x y z
N MET A 1 -10.34 -16.82 -3.33
CA MET A 1 -10.34 -15.33 -3.41
C MET A 1 -9.45 -14.67 -2.36
N LEU A 2 -9.65 -14.88 -1.06
CA LEU A 2 -8.89 -14.21 0.00
C LEU A 2 -7.36 -14.32 -0.07
N LYS A 3 -6.85 -15.52 -0.37
CA LYS A 3 -5.40 -15.75 -0.56
C LYS A 3 -4.85 -14.96 -1.74
N ALA A 4 -5.63 -14.85 -2.82
CA ALA A 4 -5.25 -14.07 -3.99
C ALA A 4 -5.18 -12.57 -3.67
N LEU A 5 -6.15 -12.04 -2.91
CA LEU A 5 -6.15 -10.62 -2.51
C LEU A 5 -4.91 -10.23 -1.69
N ARG A 6 -4.49 -11.10 -0.75
CA ARG A 6 -3.23 -10.92 -0.01
C ARG A 6 -2.01 -11.01 -0.92
N LEU A 7 -2.00 -11.97 -1.84
CA LEU A 7 -0.92 -12.15 -2.79
C LEU A 7 -0.76 -10.91 -3.69
N PHE A 8 -1.88 -10.36 -4.20
CA PHE A 8 -1.89 -9.13 -4.99
C PHE A 8 -1.38 -7.93 -4.19
N GLY A 9 -1.73 -7.81 -2.91
CA GLY A 9 -1.20 -6.74 -2.05
C GLY A 9 0.32 -6.82 -1.85
N ILE A 10 0.86 -8.03 -1.65
CA ILE A 10 2.30 -8.26 -1.51
C ILE A 10 3.02 -7.98 -2.83
N LEU A 11 2.49 -8.49 -3.95
CA LEU A 11 3.05 -8.26 -5.28
C LEU A 11 3.02 -6.78 -5.67
N PHE A 12 1.93 -6.08 -5.37
CA PHE A 12 1.79 -4.64 -5.60
C PHE A 12 2.85 -3.88 -4.81
N SER A 13 2.96 -4.13 -3.49
CA SER A 13 3.95 -3.47 -2.64
C SER A 13 5.38 -3.73 -3.12
N ALA A 14 5.71 -4.98 -3.45
CA ALA A 14 7.02 -5.35 -3.96
C ALA A 14 7.34 -4.66 -5.29
N ALA A 15 6.38 -4.66 -6.23
CA ALA A 15 6.53 -4.00 -7.52
C ALA A 15 6.75 -2.48 -7.37
N THR A 16 5.97 -1.80 -6.52
CA THR A 16 6.15 -0.36 -6.27
C THR A 16 7.52 -0.03 -5.68
N ILE A 17 8.04 -0.84 -4.76
CA ILE A 17 9.36 -0.61 -4.14
C ILE A 17 10.48 -0.87 -5.17
N ILE A 18 10.38 -1.95 -5.94
CA ILE A 18 11.38 -2.30 -6.97
C ILE A 18 11.43 -1.21 -8.04
N LEU A 19 10.27 -0.72 -8.51
CA LEU A 19 10.19 0.37 -9.47
C LEU A 19 10.79 1.66 -8.91
N ALA A 20 10.51 1.99 -7.64
CA ALA A 20 11.05 3.17 -6.98
C ALA A 20 12.59 3.18 -6.97
N ILE A 21 13.18 2.05 -6.57
CA ILE A 21 14.64 1.91 -6.45
C ILE A 21 15.32 1.90 -7.82
N LEU A 22 14.69 1.28 -8.83
CA LEU A 22 15.25 1.19 -10.18
C LEU A 22 15.21 2.54 -10.93
N PHE A 23 14.07 3.25 -10.89
CA PHE A 23 13.86 4.44 -11.70
C PHE A 23 14.32 5.75 -11.02
N PHE A 24 14.27 5.82 -9.69
CA PHE A 24 14.54 7.06 -8.95
C PHE A 24 15.79 6.98 -8.06
N ARG A 25 16.76 6.16 -8.47
CA ARG A 25 18.01 5.95 -7.74
C ARG A 25 18.74 7.28 -7.51
N GLY A 26 18.93 7.66 -6.25
CA GLY A 26 19.56 8.93 -5.86
C GLY A 26 18.57 10.07 -5.58
N GLN A 27 17.26 9.84 -5.72
CA GLN A 27 16.21 10.76 -5.28
C GLN A 27 15.50 10.20 -4.05
N ASP A 28 16.15 10.30 -2.90
CA ASP A 28 15.69 9.68 -1.64
C ASP A 28 14.25 10.07 -1.26
N GLN A 29 13.84 11.31 -1.56
CA GLN A 29 12.48 11.80 -1.31
C GLN A 29 11.42 11.11 -2.18
N VAL A 30 11.74 10.83 -3.45
CA VAL A 30 10.84 10.13 -4.37
C VAL A 30 10.76 8.65 -3.98
N ILE A 31 11.89 8.02 -3.69
CA ILE A 31 11.93 6.63 -3.20
C ILE A 31 11.07 6.48 -1.94
N MET A 32 11.18 7.42 -0.99
CA MET A 32 10.40 7.42 0.24
C MET A 32 8.89 7.52 -0.03
N SER A 33 8.48 8.39 -0.95
CA SER A 33 7.06 8.58 -1.34
C SER A 33 6.48 7.32 -1.99
N TRP A 34 7.25 6.65 -2.85
CA TRP A 34 6.85 5.39 -3.46
C TRP A 34 6.82 4.22 -2.47
N THR A 35 7.74 4.21 -1.50
CA THR A 35 7.74 3.20 -0.43
C THR A 35 6.52 3.37 0.47
N MET A 36 6.15 4.61 0.78
CA MET A 36 4.92 4.94 1.51
C MET A 36 3.67 4.49 0.73
N MET A 37 3.65 4.67 -0.60
CA MET A 37 2.58 4.16 -1.46
C MET A 37 2.48 2.63 -1.42
N GLY A 38 3.62 1.92 -1.48
CA GLY A 38 3.67 0.46 -1.35
C GLY A 38 3.11 -0.04 -0.02
N MET A 39 3.49 0.62 1.08
CA MET A 39 2.95 0.30 2.41
C MET A 39 1.44 0.57 2.52
N CYS A 40 0.94 1.68 1.97
CA CYS A 40 -0.49 1.96 1.93
C CYS A 40 -1.25 0.92 1.10
N GLY A 41 -0.72 0.52 -0.05
CA GLY A 41 -1.28 -0.56 -0.86
C GLY A 41 -1.34 -1.88 -0.08
N ALA A 42 -0.26 -2.25 0.60
CA ALA A 42 -0.24 -3.44 1.44
C ALA A 42 -1.31 -3.39 2.56
N LEU A 43 -1.49 -2.24 3.23
CA LEU A 43 -2.54 -2.03 4.23
C LEU A 43 -3.94 -2.18 3.65
N ILE A 44 -4.22 -1.60 2.48
CA ILE A 44 -5.52 -1.68 1.82
C ILE A 44 -5.86 -3.14 1.47
N PHE A 45 -4.96 -3.84 0.79
CA PHE A 45 -5.19 -5.21 0.34
C PHE A 45 -5.20 -6.22 1.50
N ASN A 46 -4.32 -6.05 2.49
CA ASN A 46 -4.22 -6.99 3.61
C ASN A 46 -5.33 -6.75 4.65
N GLY A 47 -5.67 -5.49 4.93
CA GLY A 47 -6.84 -5.10 5.74
C GLY A 47 -8.14 -5.54 5.08
N GLY A 48 -8.31 -5.27 3.78
CA GLY A 48 -9.47 -5.71 3.01
C GLY A 48 -9.60 -7.23 2.99
N ALA A 49 -8.51 -7.96 2.75
CA ALA A 49 -8.51 -9.41 2.82
C ALA A 49 -8.93 -9.89 4.20
N SER A 50 -8.36 -9.32 5.27
CA SER A 50 -8.69 -9.74 6.63
C SER A 50 -10.17 -9.46 6.96
N TYR A 51 -10.73 -8.33 6.53
CA TYR A 51 -12.15 -8.00 6.70
C TYR A 51 -13.06 -9.04 6.01
N PHE A 52 -12.75 -9.43 4.78
CA PHE A 52 -13.54 -10.46 4.09
C PHE A 52 -13.46 -11.84 4.76
N LYS A 53 -12.42 -12.11 5.57
CA LYS A 53 -12.26 -13.39 6.30
C LYS A 53 -13.05 -13.42 7.60
N THR A 54 -12.90 -12.37 8.41
CA THR A 54 -13.34 -12.36 9.81
C THR A 54 -14.52 -11.42 10.04
N LYS A 55 -14.89 -10.59 9.06
CA LYS A 55 -15.80 -9.44 9.21
C LYS A 55 -15.40 -8.50 10.36
N ASP A 56 -14.13 -8.52 10.74
CA ASP A 56 -13.62 -7.72 11.84
C ASP A 56 -13.57 -6.24 11.45
N LYS A 57 -14.28 -5.41 12.20
CA LYS A 57 -14.35 -3.96 11.96
C LYS A 57 -12.97 -3.29 12.05
N MET A 58 -12.05 -3.84 12.85
CA MET A 58 -10.66 -3.34 12.93
C MET A 58 -9.91 -3.55 11.60
N ALA A 59 -10.19 -4.64 10.89
CA ALA A 59 -9.59 -4.92 9.59
C ALA A 59 -10.18 -4.05 8.46
N ALA A 60 -11.48 -3.70 8.54
CA ALA A 60 -12.05 -2.69 7.66
C ALA A 60 -11.40 -1.32 7.91
N LEU A 61 -11.18 -0.98 9.18
CA LEU A 61 -10.59 0.30 9.57
C LEU A 61 -9.15 0.43 9.07
N SER A 62 -8.33 -0.63 9.13
CA SER A 62 -6.97 -0.60 8.58
C SER A 62 -6.93 -0.42 7.06
N SER A 63 -7.90 -1.00 6.34
CA SER A 63 -8.04 -0.81 4.89
C SER A 63 -8.44 0.63 4.55
N ILE A 64 -9.40 1.20 5.28
CA ILE A 64 -9.85 2.60 5.13
C ILE A 64 -8.71 3.56 5.45
N VAL A 65 -7.99 3.35 6.55
CA VAL A 65 -6.82 4.17 6.94
C VAL A 65 -5.74 4.11 5.85
N GLY A 66 -5.45 2.92 5.31
CA GLY A 66 -4.53 2.79 4.18
C GLY A 66 -4.97 3.61 2.97
N MET A 67 -6.28 3.67 2.66
CA MET A 67 -6.83 4.46 1.56
C MET A 67 -6.70 5.97 1.81
N VAL A 68 -6.98 6.44 3.03
CA VAL A 68 -6.85 7.85 3.41
C VAL A 68 -5.39 8.29 3.38
N LEU A 69 -4.47 7.48 3.90
CA LEU A 69 -3.04 7.74 3.83
C LEU A 69 -2.54 7.78 2.39
N LEU A 70 -3.02 6.88 1.53
CA LEU A 70 -2.67 6.91 0.10
C LEU A 70 -3.08 8.24 -0.56
N ILE A 71 -4.32 8.69 -0.34
CA ILE A 71 -4.82 9.98 -0.87
C ILE A 71 -4.02 11.14 -0.30
N PHE A 72 -3.75 11.13 1.01
CA PHE A 72 -2.94 12.16 1.65
C PHE A 72 -1.53 12.20 1.06
N SER A 73 -0.89 11.04 0.87
CA SER A 73 0.41 10.96 0.24
C SER A 73 0.38 11.54 -1.17
N PHE A 74 -0.66 11.23 -1.96
CA PHE A 74 -0.86 11.78 -3.31
C PHE A 74 -0.98 13.30 -3.37
N THR A 75 -1.51 13.92 -2.32
CA THR A 75 -1.75 15.38 -2.27
C THR A 75 -0.61 16.18 -1.65
N LYS A 76 0.27 15.53 -0.88
CA LYS A 76 1.30 16.21 -0.08
C LYS A 76 2.73 15.92 -0.49
N PHE A 77 3.02 14.77 -1.07
CA PHE A 77 4.37 14.45 -1.51
C PHE A 77 4.54 14.73 -3.00
N PRO A 78 5.64 15.39 -3.42
CA PRO A 78 6.03 15.44 -4.82
C PRO A 78 6.49 14.04 -5.24
N PHE A 79 5.77 13.42 -6.17
CA PHE A 79 6.13 12.15 -6.80
C PHE A 79 7.06 12.37 -7.99
#